data_AF-A0A3B3QK12-F1
#
_entry.id   AF-A0A3B3QK12-F1
#
_cell.length_a   1.000
_cell.length_b   1.000
_cell.length_c   1.000
_cell.angle_alpha   90.00
_cell.angle_beta   90.00
_cell.angle_gamma   90.00
#
_symmetry.space_group_name_H-M   'P 1'
#
loop_
_entity.id
_entity.type
_entity.pdbx_description
1 polymer ?
#
loop_
_entity_poly.entity_id
_entity_poly.type
_entity_poly.pdbx_seq_one_letter_code
_entity_poly.pdbx_strand_id
1 'polypeptide(L)'
;MSSEEFEKLHEIYKSLYDELKLMPDRAARCHGEERKRLVRDFDEKVGEAEEMLQGMDKELRVAPSSFRNSMSAKLRLYRRDLGKLQRDMKSCEPSLGFSGRPGESGHGSYGIYASQNEQSTQAQSHRALLLQGTESLHRATQSIERSQRIAVETENIGNDIIEELGEQREQLDRTRDRLIHTGENLSRSRKILRSMSRRLMTNKLLLSVIILMELAILGAVVYLKFFRR
;
A
#
# COMPACT_ATOMS: atom_id res chain seq x y z
N MET A 1 -21.57 -16.07 1.49
CA MET A 1 -21.34 -15.79 2.92
C MET A 1 -20.00 -15.11 3.20
N SER A 2 -18.93 -15.34 2.43
CA SER A 2 -17.60 -14.74 2.67
C SER A 2 -17.47 -13.21 2.48
N SER A 3 -18.30 -12.57 1.63
CA SER A 3 -18.16 -11.12 1.36
C SER A 3 -18.63 -10.22 2.51
N GLU A 4 -19.66 -10.63 3.25
CA GLU A 4 -20.29 -9.78 4.27
C GLU A 4 -19.41 -9.64 5.53
N GLU A 5 -18.73 -10.72 5.93
CA GLU A 5 -17.80 -10.68 7.06
C GLU A 5 -16.56 -9.85 6.72
N PHE A 6 -16.07 -9.98 5.48
CA PHE A 6 -14.99 -9.15 4.96
C PHE A 6 -15.35 -7.66 4.96
N GLU A 7 -16.56 -7.30 4.51
CA GLU A 7 -17.03 -5.92 4.48
C GLU A 7 -17.15 -5.33 5.90
N LYS A 8 -17.67 -6.08 6.87
CA LYS A 8 -17.73 -5.66 8.27
C LYS A 8 -16.33 -5.40 8.86
N LEU A 9 -15.40 -6.34 8.65
CA LEU A 9 -14.00 -6.18 9.07
C LEU A 9 -13.36 -4.95 8.43
N HIS A 10 -13.65 -4.69 7.16
CA HIS A 10 -13.13 -3.55 6.44
C HIS A 10 -13.70 -2.21 6.94
N GLU A 11 -15.00 -2.15 7.27
CA GLU A 11 -15.60 -0.95 7.86
C GLU A 11 -15.02 -0.63 9.23
N ILE A 12 -14.85 -1.64 10.09
CA ILE A 12 -14.23 -1.48 11.41
C ILE A 12 -12.77 -1.03 11.28
N TYR A 13 -12.01 -1.64 10.36
CA TYR A 13 -10.65 -1.20 10.08
C TYR A 13 -10.60 0.27 9.63
N LYS A 14 -11.55 0.69 8.78
CA LYS A 14 -11.59 2.05 8.26
C LYS A 14 -11.87 3.08 9.36
N SER A 15 -12.81 2.81 10.26
CA SER A 15 -13.07 3.71 11.40
C SER A 15 -11.86 3.80 12.32
N LEU A 16 -11.20 2.67 12.62
CA LEU A 16 -9.96 2.65 13.41
C LEU A 16 -8.84 3.44 12.73
N TYR A 17 -8.68 3.30 11.41
CA TYR A 17 -7.66 4.01 10.63
C TYR A 17 -7.89 5.52 10.63
N ASP A 18 -9.12 5.98 10.47
CA ASP A 18 -9.46 7.40 10.49
C ASP A 18 -9.18 8.02 11.87
N GLU A 19 -9.41 7.28 12.96
CA GLU A 19 -9.05 7.69 14.31
C GLU A 19 -7.52 7.72 14.54
N LEU A 20 -6.82 6.66 14.10
CA LEU A 20 -5.36 6.54 14.16
C LEU A 20 -4.66 7.67 13.40
N LYS A 21 -5.22 8.11 12.26
CA LYS A 21 -4.67 9.20 11.46
C LYS A 21 -4.66 10.55 12.18
N LEU A 22 -5.61 10.77 13.08
CA LEU A 22 -5.74 12.03 13.82
C LEU A 22 -4.90 12.07 15.10
N MET A 23 -4.46 10.91 15.59
CA MET A 23 -3.71 10.79 16.85
C MET A 23 -2.30 11.41 16.80
N PRO A 24 -1.47 11.24 15.74
CA PRO A 24 -0.16 11.88 15.65
C PRO A 24 -0.21 13.41 15.71
N ASP A 25 -1.20 14.02 15.03
CA ASP A 25 -1.40 15.48 15.02
C ASP A 25 -1.91 16.01 16.38
N ARG A 26 -2.64 15.18 17.14
CA ARG A 26 -3.00 15.49 18.54
C ARG A 26 -1.80 15.31 19.47
N ALA A 27 -1.01 14.25 19.28
CA ALA A 27 0.17 13.97 20.08
C ALA A 27 1.28 15.01 19.89
N ALA A 28 1.38 15.64 18.71
CA ALA A 28 2.26 16.77 18.46
C ALA A 28 1.87 18.03 19.25
N ARG A 29 0.60 18.15 19.67
CA ARG A 29 0.06 19.29 20.42
C ARG A 29 0.00 19.07 21.93
N CYS A 30 0.12 17.82 22.39
CA CYS A 30 0.10 17.46 23.81
C CYS A 30 1.53 17.26 24.34
N HIS A 31 1.77 17.58 25.61
CA HIS A 31 3.08 17.43 26.27
C HIS A 31 2.98 16.58 27.55
N GLY A 32 4.09 15.94 27.94
CA GLY A 32 4.20 15.22 29.22
C GLY A 32 3.35 13.95 29.32
N GLU A 33 2.59 13.81 30.42
CA GLU A 33 1.80 12.60 30.73
C GLU A 33 0.61 12.39 29.79
N GLU A 34 -0.06 13.46 29.36
CA GLU A 34 -1.19 13.37 28.43
C GLU A 34 -0.75 12.79 27.08
N ARG A 35 0.46 13.17 26.65
CA ARG A 35 1.08 12.61 25.46
C ARG A 35 1.45 11.13 25.64
N LYS A 36 2.01 10.75 26.79
CA LYS A 36 2.34 9.34 27.10
C LYS A 36 1.09 8.46 27.10
N ARG A 37 -0.02 8.97 27.62
CA ARG A 37 -1.33 8.31 27.55
C ARG A 37 -1.82 8.17 26.10
N LEU A 38 -1.76 9.23 25.31
CA LEU A 38 -2.11 9.20 23.89
C LEU A 38 -1.26 8.23 23.06
N VAL A 39 0.04 8.09 23.37
CA VAL A 39 0.92 7.09 22.73
C VAL A 39 0.47 5.68 23.06
N ARG A 40 0.13 5.40 24.32
CA ARG A 40 -0.34 4.08 24.72
C ARG A 40 -1.68 3.74 24.07
N ASP A 41 -2.61 4.69 24.06
CA ASP A 41 -3.91 4.53 23.42
C ASP A 41 -3.77 4.36 21.89
N PHE A 42 -2.76 5.00 21.28
CA PHE A 42 -2.40 4.80 19.87
C PHE A 42 -1.87 3.38 19.62
N ASP A 43 -0.92 2.90 20.43
CA ASP A 43 -0.35 1.56 20.31
C ASP A 43 -1.44 0.46 20.46
N GLU A 44 -2.39 0.65 21.39
CA GLU A 44 -3.54 -0.24 21.57
C GLU A 44 -4.41 -0.29 20.29
N LYS A 45 -4.76 0.87 19.73
CA LYS A 45 -5.54 0.94 18.48
C LYS A 45 -4.80 0.42 17.26
N VAL A 46 -3.48 0.56 17.21
CA VAL A 46 -2.70 -0.08 16.14
C VAL A 46 -2.77 -1.59 16.26
N GLY A 47 -2.71 -2.14 17.49
CA GLY A 47 -2.93 -3.57 17.73
C GLY A 47 -4.30 -4.05 17.24
N GLU A 48 -5.37 -3.32 17.55
CA GLU A 48 -6.72 -3.63 17.06
C GLU A 48 -6.81 -3.57 15.52
N ALA A 49 -6.20 -2.55 14.90
CA ALA A 49 -6.18 -2.43 13.45
C ALA A 49 -5.40 -3.58 12.77
N GLU A 50 -4.29 -4.03 13.38
CA GLU A 50 -3.54 -5.20 12.92
C GLU A 50 -4.36 -6.49 13.06
N GLU A 51 -5.13 -6.65 14.14
CA GLU A 51 -6.04 -7.79 14.32
C GLU A 51 -7.13 -7.82 13.24
N MET A 52 -7.73 -6.67 12.91
CA MET A 52 -8.70 -6.57 11.81
C MET A 52 -8.08 -6.95 10.46
N LEU A 53 -6.86 -6.48 10.18
CA LEU A 53 -6.13 -6.84 8.95
C LEU A 53 -5.81 -8.35 8.89
N GLN A 54 -5.52 -8.99 10.03
CA GLN A 54 -5.36 -10.44 10.10
C GLN A 54 -6.68 -11.17 9.88
N GLY A 55 -7.81 -10.66 10.39
CA GLY A 55 -9.15 -11.17 10.12
C GLY A 55 -9.48 -11.12 8.63
N MET A 56 -9.21 -9.99 7.98
CA MET A 56 -9.39 -9.82 6.53
C MET A 56 -8.52 -10.79 5.71
N ASP A 57 -7.28 -11.06 6.15
CA ASP A 57 -6.37 -12.01 5.51
C ASP A 57 -6.89 -13.45 5.59
N LYS A 58 -7.46 -13.85 6.75
CA LYS A 58 -8.09 -15.17 6.94
C LYS A 58 -9.30 -15.34 6.01
N GLU A 59 -10.15 -14.32 5.92
CA GLU A 59 -11.34 -14.36 5.07
C GLU A 59 -10.98 -14.42 3.57
N LEU A 60 -9.89 -13.75 3.18
CA LEU A 60 -9.37 -13.79 1.82
C LEU A 60 -8.84 -15.16 1.38
N ARG A 61 -8.48 -16.05 2.31
CA ARG A 61 -8.08 -17.42 1.97
C ARG A 61 -9.24 -18.26 1.44
N VAL A 62 -10.47 -17.94 1.87
CA VAL A 62 -11.69 -18.66 1.49
C VAL A 62 -12.34 -18.04 0.22
N ALA A 63 -11.91 -16.84 -0.16
CA ALA A 63 -12.45 -16.09 -1.29
C ALA A 63 -11.89 -16.51 -2.67
N PRO A 64 -12.62 -16.23 -3.78
CA PRO A 64 -12.16 -16.50 -5.15
C PRO A 64 -10.86 -15.76 -5.52
N SER A 65 -10.06 -16.35 -6.40
CA SER A 65 -8.70 -15.88 -6.76
C SER A 65 -8.65 -14.45 -7.32
N SER A 66 -9.65 -14.03 -8.10
CA SER A 66 -9.75 -12.68 -8.67
C SER A 66 -9.94 -11.60 -7.59
N PHE A 67 -10.79 -11.87 -6.60
CA PHE A 67 -11.02 -10.97 -5.46
C PHE A 67 -9.81 -10.97 -4.51
N ARG A 68 -9.22 -12.15 -4.29
CA ARG A 68 -8.05 -12.33 -3.43
C ARG A 68 -6.85 -11.49 -3.87
N ASN A 69 -6.51 -11.50 -5.15
CA ASN A 69 -5.34 -10.76 -5.65
C ASN A 69 -5.53 -9.24 -5.52
N SER A 70 -6.70 -8.72 -5.90
CA SER A 70 -7.04 -7.30 -5.77
C SER A 70 -7.03 -6.84 -4.31
N MET A 71 -7.56 -7.66 -3.40
CA MET A 71 -7.70 -7.29 -2.01
C MET A 71 -6.42 -7.51 -1.18
N SER A 72 -5.61 -8.52 -1.52
CA SER A 72 -4.27 -8.71 -0.94
C SER A 72 -3.37 -7.52 -1.23
N ALA A 73 -3.46 -6.94 -2.44
CA ALA A 73 -2.77 -5.69 -2.76
C ALA A 73 -3.22 -4.53 -1.85
N LYS A 74 -4.52 -4.39 -1.56
CA LYS A 74 -5.05 -3.39 -0.63
C LYS A 74 -4.58 -3.62 0.81
N LEU A 75 -4.56 -4.86 1.29
CA LEU A 75 -4.02 -5.19 2.63
C LEU A 75 -2.53 -4.85 2.77
N ARG A 76 -1.72 -5.07 1.72
CA ARG A 76 -0.32 -4.65 1.71
C ARG A 76 -0.18 -3.14 1.85
N LEU A 77 -1.03 -2.37 1.17
CA LEU A 77 -1.05 -0.91 1.27
C LEU A 77 -1.44 -0.46 2.69
N TYR A 78 -2.48 -1.07 3.27
CA TYR A 78 -2.94 -0.78 4.64
C TYR A 78 -1.87 -1.05 5.69
N ARG A 79 -1.18 -2.21 5.63
CA ARG A 79 -0.04 -2.51 6.52
C ARG A 79 1.08 -1.48 6.39
N ARG A 80 1.40 -1.06 5.16
CA ARG A 80 2.42 -0.04 4.91
C ARG A 80 2.02 1.31 5.50
N ASP A 81 0.76 1.70 5.39
CA ASP A 81 0.28 2.98 5.88
C ASP A 81 0.18 3.01 7.41
N LEU A 82 -0.22 1.91 8.06
CA LEU A 82 -0.07 1.74 9.52
C LEU A 82 1.39 1.87 9.96
N GLY A 83 2.32 1.24 9.24
CA GLY A 83 3.76 1.36 9.54
C GLY A 83 4.33 2.76 9.30
N LYS A 84 3.68 3.60 8.48
CA LYS A 84 4.02 5.04 8.39
C LYS A 84 3.50 5.79 9.61
N LEU A 85 2.23 5.59 9.97
CA LEU A 85 1.61 6.21 11.16
C LEU A 85 2.38 5.89 12.46
N GLN A 86 2.81 4.64 12.64
CA GLN A 86 3.68 4.25 13.76
C GLN A 86 5.02 5.00 13.76
N ARG A 87 5.64 5.19 12.59
CA ARG A 87 6.90 5.95 12.49
C ARG A 87 6.69 7.42 12.75
N ASP A 88 5.58 8.01 12.30
CA ASP A 88 5.25 9.41 12.55
C ASP A 88 5.04 9.64 14.05
N MET A 89 4.33 8.74 14.73
CA MET A 89 4.12 8.80 16.18
C MET A 89 5.43 8.66 16.98
N LYS A 90 6.33 7.76 16.54
CA LYS A 90 7.68 7.59 17.12
C LYS A 90 8.62 8.76 16.80
N SER A 91 8.52 9.37 15.62
CA SER A 91 9.36 10.51 15.21
C SER A 91 8.95 11.80 15.92
N CYS A 92 7.69 11.90 16.36
CA CYS A 92 7.29 12.95 17.28
C CYS A 92 7.95 12.78 18.66
N GLU A 93 8.43 11.60 19.05
CA GLU A 93 9.22 11.41 20.26
C GLU A 93 10.54 12.17 20.06
N PRO A 94 10.76 13.31 20.76
CA PRO A 94 12.10 13.87 20.77
C PRO A 94 12.97 12.75 21.30
N SER A 95 14.00 12.39 20.54
CA SER A 95 14.95 11.35 20.91
C SER A 95 15.26 11.48 22.40
N LEU A 96 14.75 10.56 23.21
CA LEU A 96 15.37 10.21 24.47
C LEU A 96 16.64 9.43 24.10
N GLY A 97 17.51 10.09 23.34
CA GLY A 97 18.80 9.62 22.95
C GLY A 97 19.59 9.47 24.22
N PHE A 98 19.80 8.22 24.62
CA PHE A 98 21.15 7.70 24.80
C PHE A 98 22.15 8.71 25.38
N SER A 99 21.91 9.18 26.61
CA SER A 99 22.97 9.69 27.46
C SER A 99 23.53 8.52 28.26
N GLY A 100 24.52 7.83 27.68
CA GLY A 100 25.47 7.09 28.49
C GLY A 100 26.13 8.05 29.51
N ARG A 101 25.86 7.82 30.80
CA ARG A 101 26.54 8.36 32.01
C ARG A 101 28.09 8.30 31.89
N PRO A 102 28.91 8.94 32.76
CA PRO A 102 28.61 9.49 34.10
C PRO A 102 29.33 10.81 34.46
N GLY A 103 28.61 11.79 35.03
CA GLY A 103 29.23 12.95 35.70
C GLY A 103 28.39 13.32 36.92
N GLU A 104 29.07 13.72 37.99
CA GLU A 104 28.54 14.15 39.29
C GLU A 104 28.02 13.07 40.24
N SER A 105 28.98 12.32 40.78
CA SER A 105 28.92 11.94 42.19
C SER A 105 29.15 13.18 43.05
N GLY A 106 28.06 13.82 43.47
CA GLY A 106 28.07 14.65 44.68
C GLY A 106 28.32 13.77 45.89
N HIS A 107 29.57 13.72 46.37
CA HIS A 107 29.87 13.31 47.72
C HIS A 107 30.91 14.30 48.28
N GLY A 108 30.39 15.29 48.98
CA GLY A 108 31.20 16.08 49.89
C GLY A 108 31.76 15.20 51.00
N SER A 109 32.92 15.62 51.48
CA SER A 109 33.59 15.18 52.69
C SER A 109 34.48 13.92 52.57
N TYR A 110 35.52 13.96 53.40
CA TYR A 110 36.48 12.92 53.79
C TYR A 110 37.74 12.72 52.92
N GLY A 111 38.88 13.23 53.43
CA GLY A 111 40.11 12.42 53.51
C GLY A 111 41.31 12.87 52.67
N ILE A 112 42.06 13.86 53.13
CA ILE A 112 43.41 14.21 52.66
C ILE A 112 44.40 13.11 53.08
N TYR A 113 44.57 12.07 52.26
CA TYR A 113 45.73 11.16 52.28
C TYR A 113 46.03 10.73 50.84
N ALA A 114 46.54 11.65 50.01
CA ALA A 114 46.77 11.43 48.59
C ALA A 114 48.17 11.92 48.16
N SER A 115 49.22 11.17 48.49
CA SER A 115 50.54 11.42 47.88
C SER A 115 51.40 10.18 47.62
N GLN A 116 50.89 8.96 47.82
CA GLN A 116 51.68 7.73 47.62
C GLN A 116 51.05 6.68 46.69
N ASN A 117 49.86 6.93 46.12
CA ASN A 117 49.14 5.94 45.30
C ASN A 117 49.12 6.24 43.79
N GLU A 118 49.73 7.34 43.33
CA GLU A 118 49.61 7.82 41.93
C GLU A 118 50.33 6.91 40.92
N GLN A 119 51.38 6.21 41.32
CA GLN A 119 52.18 5.38 40.41
C GLN A 119 51.53 4.01 40.13
N SER A 120 50.70 3.52 41.06
CA SER A 120 49.95 2.26 40.92
C SER A 120 48.67 2.43 40.10
N THR A 121 48.00 3.58 40.23
CA THR A 121 46.79 3.93 39.45
C THR A 121 47.09 4.20 37.98
N GLN A 122 48.28 4.72 37.65
CA GLN A 122 48.67 4.98 36.25
C GLN A 122 48.92 3.69 35.46
N ALA A 123 49.53 2.66 36.07
CA ALA A 123 49.70 1.36 35.39
C ALA A 123 48.37 0.62 35.17
N GLN A 124 47.41 0.81 36.09
CA GLN A 124 46.05 0.24 35.96
C GLN A 124 45.21 0.98 34.92
N SER A 125 45.33 2.30 34.81
CA SER A 125 44.61 3.09 33.81
C SER A 125 45.06 2.78 32.38
N HIS A 126 46.35 2.56 32.15
CA HIS A 126 46.87 2.12 30.85
C HIS A 126 46.34 0.74 30.44
N ARG A 127 46.20 -0.20 31.38
CA ARG A 127 45.58 -1.51 31.11
C ARG A 127 44.08 -1.41 30.82
N ALA A 128 43.36 -0.56 31.56
CA ALA A 128 41.95 -0.30 31.32
C ALA A 128 41.72 0.33 29.93
N LEU A 129 42.59 1.26 29.52
CA LEU A 129 42.54 1.89 28.20
C LEU A 129 42.77 0.89 27.06
N LEU A 130 43.74 -0.03 27.21
CA LEU A 130 43.99 -1.07 26.22
C LEU A 130 42.83 -2.06 26.12
N LEU A 131 42.26 -2.49 27.25
CA LEU A 131 41.07 -3.34 27.26
C LEU A 131 39.87 -2.65 26.60
N GLN A 132 39.66 -1.37 26.90
CA GLN A 132 38.62 -0.56 26.26
C GLN A 132 38.85 -0.38 24.75
N GLY A 133 40.12 -0.25 24.33
CA GLY A 133 40.52 -0.26 22.92
C GLY A 133 40.22 -1.60 22.22
N THR A 134 40.46 -2.73 22.89
CA THR A 134 40.12 -4.05 22.33
C THR A 134 38.61 -4.28 22.27
N GLU A 135 37.86 -3.80 23.27
CA GLU A 135 36.40 -3.92 23.29
C GLU A 135 35.75 -3.06 22.19
N SER A 136 36.27 -1.85 21.93
CA SER A 136 35.78 -0.99 20.86
C SER A 136 36.06 -1.58 19.48
N LEU A 137 37.24 -2.18 19.28
CA LEU A 137 37.60 -2.87 18.03
C LEU A 137 36.73 -4.12 17.80
N HIS A 138 36.46 -4.89 18.86
CA HIS A 138 35.53 -6.03 18.78
C HIS A 138 34.11 -5.57 18.41
N ARG A 139 33.62 -4.49 19.02
CA ARG A 139 32.31 -3.89 18.67
C ARG A 139 32.28 -3.40 17.23
N ALA A 140 33.34 -2.75 16.76
CA ALA A 140 33.45 -2.29 15.37
C ALA A 140 33.43 -3.48 14.39
N THR A 141 34.16 -4.55 14.69
CA THR A 141 34.19 -5.78 13.89
C THR A 141 32.80 -6.42 13.79
N GLN A 142 32.10 -6.56 14.92
CA GLN A 142 30.75 -7.09 14.96
C GLN A 142 29.72 -6.18 14.24
N SER A 143 29.95 -4.87 14.25
CA SER A 143 29.14 -3.93 13.46
C SER A 143 29.35 -4.13 11.97
N ILE A 144 30.60 -4.29 11.52
CA ILE A 144 30.94 -4.52 10.11
C ILE A 144 30.32 -5.83 9.62
N GLU A 145 30.44 -6.91 10.39
CA GLU A 145 29.82 -8.21 10.05
C GLU A 145 28.31 -8.09 9.90
N ARG A 146 27.63 -7.37 10.80
CA ARG A 146 26.19 -7.08 10.67
C ARG A 146 25.88 -6.24 9.43
N SER A 147 26.66 -5.20 9.16
CA SER A 147 26.48 -4.37 7.97
C SER A 147 26.66 -5.17 6.68
N GLN A 148 27.63 -6.08 6.62
CA GLN A 148 27.83 -6.98 5.47
C GLN A 148 26.63 -7.91 5.29
N ARG A 149 26.10 -8.49 6.37
CA ARG A 149 24.90 -9.33 6.31
C ARG A 149 23.69 -8.57 5.78
N ILE A 150 23.48 -7.36 6.28
CA ILE A 150 22.38 -6.48 5.85
C ILE A 150 22.56 -6.09 4.37
N ALA A 151 23.79 -5.80 3.93
CA ALA A 151 24.08 -5.48 2.54
C ALA A 151 23.71 -6.64 1.61
N VAL A 152 24.09 -7.88 1.95
CA VAL A 152 23.74 -9.08 1.16
C VAL A 152 22.22 -9.32 1.15
N GLU A 153 21.54 -9.14 2.29
CA GLU A 153 20.07 -9.23 2.35
C GLU A 153 19.41 -8.17 1.45
N THR A 154 19.97 -6.96 1.44
CA THR A 154 19.49 -5.86 0.60
C THR A 154 19.73 -6.14 -0.89
N GLU A 155 20.86 -6.74 -1.26
CA GLU A 155 21.13 -7.18 -2.64
C GLU A 155 20.13 -8.24 -3.10
N ASN A 156 19.81 -9.21 -2.24
CA ASN A 156 18.82 -10.24 -2.55
C ASN A 156 17.42 -9.62 -2.76
N ILE A 157 16.98 -8.73 -1.86
CA ILE A 157 15.71 -8.00 -2.02
C ILE A 157 15.74 -7.16 -3.31
N GLY A 158 16.88 -6.54 -3.64
CA GLY A 158 17.06 -5.79 -4.88
C GLY A 158 16.89 -6.66 -6.13
N ASN A 159 17.45 -7.88 -6.12
CA ASN A 159 17.27 -8.84 -7.20
C ASN A 159 15.81 -9.28 -7.35
N ASP A 160 15.13 -9.61 -6.25
CA ASP A 160 13.71 -9.98 -6.26
C ASP A 160 12.84 -8.85 -6.84
N ILE A 161 13.15 -7.59 -6.50
CA ILE A 161 12.46 -6.43 -7.07
C ILE A 161 12.72 -6.31 -8.58
N ILE A 162 13.94 -6.55 -9.05
CA ILE A 162 14.27 -6.51 -10.48
C ILE A 162 13.52 -7.60 -11.25
N GLU A 163 13.41 -8.80 -10.67
CA GLU A 163 12.64 -9.91 -11.25
C GLU A 163 11.15 -9.54 -11.33
N GLU A 164 10.55 -9.04 -10.25
CA GLU A 164 9.14 -8.61 -10.22
C GLU A 164 8.87 -7.47 -11.23
N LEU A 165 9.77 -6.50 -11.35
CA LEU A 165 9.67 -5.43 -12.36
C LEU A 165 9.75 -5.99 -13.80
N GLY A 166 10.55 -7.03 -14.02
CA GLY A 166 10.61 -7.76 -15.29
C GLY A 166 9.28 -8.41 -15.63
N GLU A 167 8.67 -9.14 -14.69
CA GLU A 167 7.35 -9.74 -14.87
C GLU A 167 6.25 -8.70 -15.12
N GLN A 168 6.25 -7.61 -14.35
CA GLN A 168 5.29 -6.51 -14.52
C GLN A 168 5.43 -5.86 -15.90
N ARG A 169 6.65 -5.67 -16.38
CA ARG A 169 6.90 -5.16 -17.75
C ARG A 169 6.31 -6.10 -18.80
N GLU A 170 6.49 -7.40 -18.65
CA GLU A 170 5.92 -8.39 -19.57
C GLU A 170 4.39 -8.39 -19.54
N GLN A 171 3.77 -8.26 -18.36
CA GLN A 171 2.31 -8.11 -18.23
C GLN A 171 1.80 -6.84 -18.94
N LEU A 172 2.53 -5.74 -18.80
CA LEU A 172 2.18 -4.47 -19.43
C LEU A 172 2.26 -4.58 -20.96
N ASP A 173 3.30 -5.25 -21.48
CA ASP A 173 3.47 -5.48 -22.91
C ASP A 173 2.35 -6.39 -23.47
N ARG A 174 2.03 -7.49 -22.78
CA ARG A 174 0.88 -8.35 -23.15
C ARG A 174 -0.45 -7.58 -23.13
N THR A 175 -0.63 -6.67 -22.18
CA THR A 175 -1.84 -5.84 -22.09
C THR A 175 -1.90 -4.84 -23.23
N ARG A 176 -0.76 -4.25 -23.59
CA ARG A 176 -0.61 -3.35 -24.73
C ARG A 176 -0.95 -4.06 -26.05
N ASP A 177 -0.44 -5.26 -26.27
CA ASP A 177 -0.73 -6.06 -27.45
C ASP A 177 -2.23 -6.41 -27.54
N ARG A 178 -2.83 -6.83 -26.42
CA ARG A 178 -4.29 -7.08 -26.35
C ARG A 178 -5.10 -5.82 -26.68
N LEU A 179 -4.66 -4.65 -26.24
CA LEU A 179 -5.33 -3.38 -26.54
C LEU A 179 -5.25 -3.04 -28.03
N ILE A 180 -4.09 -3.22 -28.65
CA ILE A 180 -3.89 -3.02 -30.09
C ILE A 180 -4.82 -3.97 -30.88
N HIS A 181 -4.81 -5.27 -30.56
CA HIS A 181 -5.70 -6.25 -31.19
C HIS A 181 -7.19 -5.93 -30.96
N THR A 182 -7.57 -5.43 -29.79
CA THR A 182 -8.95 -5.01 -29.51
C THR A 182 -9.35 -3.82 -30.38
N GLY A 183 -8.44 -2.85 -30.59
CA GLY A 183 -8.65 -1.73 -31.50
C GLY A 183 -8.92 -2.18 -32.95
N GLU A 184 -8.16 -3.16 -33.44
CA GLU A 184 -8.38 -3.74 -34.78
C GLU A 184 -9.73 -4.44 -34.88
N ASN A 185 -10.10 -5.24 -33.86
CA ASN A 185 -11.39 -5.92 -33.80
C ASN A 185 -12.56 -4.93 -33.76
N LEU A 186 -12.41 -3.82 -33.05
CA LEU A 186 -13.43 -2.77 -32.95
C LEU A 186 -13.63 -2.08 -34.32
N SER A 187 -12.56 -1.85 -35.07
CA SER A 187 -12.61 -1.36 -36.46
C SER A 187 -13.38 -2.32 -37.38
N ARG A 188 -13.11 -3.63 -37.29
CA ARG A 188 -13.85 -4.67 -38.04
C ARG A 188 -15.34 -4.69 -37.66
N SER A 189 -15.65 -4.67 -36.36
CA SER A 189 -17.02 -4.64 -35.85
C SER A 189 -17.78 -3.40 -36.36
N ARG A 190 -17.14 -2.22 -36.38
CA ARG A 190 -17.73 -1.01 -36.94
C ARG A 190 -18.04 -1.13 -38.43
N LYS A 191 -17.17 -1.78 -39.20
CA LYS A 191 -17.39 -2.06 -40.63
C LYS A 191 -18.57 -3.00 -40.84
N ILE A 192 -18.69 -4.05 -40.03
CA ILE A 192 -19.82 -5.00 -40.08
C ILE A 192 -21.13 -4.29 -39.73
N LEU A 193 -21.15 -3.54 -38.61
CA LEU A 193 -22.33 -2.77 -38.20
C LEU A 193 -22.78 -1.78 -39.27
N ARG A 194 -21.84 -1.08 -39.93
CA ARG A 194 -22.16 -0.16 -41.03
C ARG A 194 -22.75 -0.91 -42.24
N SER A 195 -22.28 -2.11 -42.53
CA SER A 195 -22.85 -2.95 -43.61
C SER A 195 -24.26 -3.45 -43.28
N MET A 196 -24.51 -3.86 -42.03
CA MET A 196 -25.84 -4.26 -41.57
C MET A 196 -26.81 -3.08 -41.58
N SER A 197 -26.38 -1.92 -41.06
CA SER A 197 -27.17 -0.68 -41.06
C SER A 197 -27.59 -0.28 -42.48
N ARG A 198 -26.68 -0.37 -43.46
CA ARG A 198 -27.01 -0.06 -44.85
C ARG A 198 -28.05 -1.03 -45.43
N ARG A 199 -27.94 -2.34 -45.16
CA ARG A 199 -28.93 -3.34 -45.59
C ARG A 199 -30.32 -3.10 -44.99
N LEU A 200 -30.37 -2.71 -43.72
CA LEU A 200 -31.64 -2.35 -43.07
C LEU A 200 -32.28 -1.12 -43.71
N MET A 201 -31.46 -0.10 -44.03
CA MET A 201 -31.95 1.12 -44.68
C MET A 201 -32.49 0.84 -46.09
N THR A 202 -31.80 0.02 -46.89
CA THR A 202 -32.29 -0.37 -48.22
C THR A 202 -33.59 -1.18 -48.13
N ASN A 203 -33.68 -2.11 -47.20
CA ASN A 203 -34.90 -2.92 -47.02
C ASN A 203 -36.09 -2.06 -46.58
N LYS A 204 -35.88 -1.10 -45.66
CA LYS A 204 -36.92 -0.15 -45.26
C LYS A 204 -37.37 0.75 -46.41
N LEU A 205 -36.43 1.22 -47.24
CA LEU A 205 -36.76 2.05 -48.39
C LEU A 205 -37.57 1.27 -49.43
N LEU A 206 -37.15 0.04 -49.77
CA LEU A 206 -37.90 -0.83 -50.67
C LEU A 206 -39.32 -1.12 -50.16
N LEU A 207 -39.45 -1.42 -48.86
CA LEU A 207 -40.76 -1.62 -48.23
C LEU A 207 -41.65 -0.37 -48.35
N SER A 208 -41.09 0.82 -48.11
CA SER A 208 -41.83 2.08 -48.24
C SER A 208 -42.31 2.33 -49.68
N VAL A 209 -41.49 1.99 -50.68
CA VAL A 209 -41.86 2.16 -52.10
C VAL A 209 -42.99 1.22 -52.49
N ILE A 210 -42.94 -0.05 -52.05
CA ILE A 210 -44.00 -1.03 -52.32
C ILE A 210 -45.34 -0.56 -51.74
N ILE A 211 -45.35 -0.09 -50.47
CA ILE A 211 -46.58 0.41 -49.82
C ILE A 211 -47.17 1.61 -50.59
N LEU A 212 -46.34 2.56 -51.02
CA LEU A 212 -46.81 3.70 -51.80
C LEU A 212 -47.39 3.29 -53.16
N MET A 213 -46.77 2.31 -53.82
CA MET A 213 -47.25 1.77 -55.10
C MET A 213 -48.63 1.09 -54.94
N GLU A 214 -48.81 0.27 -53.91
CA GLU A 214 -50.10 -0.38 -53.60
C GLU A 214 -51.21 0.65 -53.34
N LEU A 215 -50.92 1.70 -52.55
CA LEU A 215 -51.87 2.77 -52.29
C LEU A 215 -52.27 3.54 -53.55
N ALA A 216 -51.32 3.77 -54.46
CA ALA A 216 -51.59 4.44 -55.73
C ALA A 216 -52.53 3.60 -56.62
N ILE A 217 -52.31 2.27 -56.71
CA ILE A 217 -53.16 1.36 -57.47
C ILE A 217 -54.57 1.32 -56.87
N LEU A 218 -54.69 1.14 -55.54
CA LEU A 218 -55.98 1.15 -54.85
C LEU A 218 -56.73 2.47 -55.07
N GLY A 219 -56.03 3.61 -54.95
CA GLY A 219 -56.59 4.93 -55.22
C GLY A 219 -57.11 5.07 -56.65
N ALA A 220 -56.34 4.62 -57.64
CA ALA A 220 -56.74 4.64 -59.04
C ALA A 220 -57.98 3.77 -59.31
N VAL A 221 -58.05 2.56 -58.73
CA VAL A 221 -59.21 1.67 -58.86
C VAL A 221 -60.46 2.28 -58.24
N VAL A 222 -60.34 2.88 -57.05
CA VAL A 222 -61.47 3.55 -56.39
C VAL A 222 -61.94 4.76 -57.19
N TYR A 223 -61.01 5.58 -57.69
CA TYR A 223 -61.32 6.74 -58.52
C TYR A 223 -62.06 6.33 -59.81
N LEU A 224 -61.56 5.32 -60.52
CA LEU A 224 -62.22 4.81 -61.72
C LEU A 224 -63.59 4.19 -61.41
N LYS A 225 -63.74 3.46 -60.30
CA LYS A 225 -65.02 2.86 -59.92
C LYS A 225 -66.07 3.90 -59.52
N PHE A 226 -65.66 4.97 -58.83
CA PHE A 226 -66.57 5.99 -58.33
C PHE A 226 -66.93 7.04 -59.38
N PHE A 227 -65.98 7.39 -60.27
CA PHE A 227 -66.19 8.43 -61.28
C PHE A 227 -66.68 7.90 -62.63
N ARG A 228 -66.56 6.59 -62.89
CA ARG A 228 -67.02 5.94 -64.14
C ARG A 228 -68.31 5.12 -63.96
N ARG A 229 -69.06 5.37 -62.89
CA ARG A 229 -70.47 5.02 -62.71
C ARG A 229 -71.30 6.29 -62.69
#